data_AF-A0A350MT80-F1
#
_entry.id   AF-A0A350MT80-F1
#
_cell.length_a   1.000
_cell.length_b   1.000
_cell.length_c   1.000
_cell.angle_alpha   90.00
_cell.angle_beta   90.00
_cell.angle_gamma   90.00
#
_symmetry.space_group_name_H-M   'P 1'
#
loop_
_entity.id
_entity.type
_entity.pdbx_description
1 polymer ?
#
loop_
_entity_poly.entity_id
_entity_poly.type
_entity_poly.pdbx_seq_one_letter_code
_entity_poly.pdbx_strand_id
1 'polypeptide(L)'
;MPRRKRRGRIWYYWGGMKERGELIEKLKKIARKDPKRGVNLIVHLAKPPSEVLSLLAVRGVKIRHKYCLMRAVAVEISAQEALRLEKEAWVTRIEEDREVHILREKEE
;
A
#
# COMPACT_ATOMS: atom_id res chain seq x y z
N MET A 1 -20.69 -31.62 1.79
CA MET A 1 -20.36 -31.18 0.41
C MET A 1 -19.17 -30.21 0.44
N PRO A 2 -18.02 -30.49 -0.18
CA PRO A 2 -16.91 -29.52 -0.21
C PRO A 2 -16.43 -29.20 -1.65
N ARG A 3 -16.71 -27.99 -2.16
CA ARG A 3 -16.16 -27.43 -3.43
C ARG A 3 -16.29 -25.89 -3.33
N ARG A 4 -15.31 -25.01 -3.59
CA ARG A 4 -14.02 -25.05 -4.29
C ARG A 4 -13.18 -23.86 -3.79
N LYS A 5 -11.87 -24.06 -3.57
CA LYS A 5 -10.86 -23.00 -3.44
C LYS A 5 -10.79 -22.18 -4.75
N ARG A 6 -11.20 -20.91 -4.74
CA ARG A 6 -10.85 -19.98 -5.82
C ARG A 6 -9.45 -19.40 -5.54
N ARG A 7 -8.42 -20.06 -6.07
CA ARG A 7 -7.10 -19.46 -6.25
C ARG A 7 -7.22 -18.42 -7.37
N GLY A 8 -7.49 -17.17 -7.00
CA GLY A 8 -7.36 -16.05 -7.92
C GLY A 8 -5.89 -15.77 -8.17
N ARG A 9 -5.35 -16.30 -9.27
CA ARG A 9 -4.07 -15.84 -9.84
C ARG A 9 -4.34 -14.45 -10.43
N ILE A 10 -3.83 -13.41 -9.78
CA ILE A 10 -3.89 -12.04 -10.26
C ILE A 10 -2.69 -11.83 -11.20
N TRP A 11 -2.98 -11.32 -12.38
CA TRP A 11 -2.04 -11.04 -13.46
C TRP A 11 -1.08 -9.92 -13.05
N TYR A 12 0.23 -10.16 -13.17
CA TYR A 12 1.25 -9.16 -12.90
C TYR A 12 1.56 -8.37 -14.17
N TYR A 13 1.21 -7.08 -14.19
CA TYR A 13 1.77 -6.12 -15.14
C TYR A 13 3.26 -5.93 -14.82
N TRP A 14 4.13 -6.16 -15.81
CA TRP A 14 5.59 -6.06 -15.66
C TRP A 14 6.09 -4.67 -15.18
N GLY A 15 5.38 -3.58 -15.50
CA GLY A 15 5.75 -2.23 -15.05
C GLY A 15 5.66 -2.04 -13.52
N GLY A 16 4.68 -2.66 -12.86
CA GLY A 16 4.46 -2.48 -11.42
C GLY A 16 5.45 -3.24 -10.53
N MET A 17 6.16 -4.24 -11.06
CA MET A 17 7.14 -5.02 -10.28
C MET A 17 8.40 -4.20 -9.96
N LYS A 18 8.86 -3.38 -10.91
CA LYS A 18 10.04 -2.52 -10.71
C LYS A 18 9.76 -1.45 -9.66
N GLU A 19 8.62 -0.77 -9.78
CA GLU A 19 8.17 0.25 -8.81
C GLU A 19 8.00 -0.32 -7.40
N ARG A 20 7.43 -1.52 -7.28
CA ARG A 20 7.31 -2.21 -5.98
C ARG A 20 8.68 -2.51 -5.38
N GLY A 21 9.62 -3.04 -6.18
CA GLY A 21 10.97 -3.35 -5.71
C GLY A 21 11.70 -2.11 -5.21
N GLU A 22 11.65 -1.02 -5.97
CA GLU A 22 12.24 0.27 -5.60
C GLU A 22 11.61 0.86 -4.32
N LEU A 23 10.29 0.78 -4.19
CA LEU A 23 9.58 1.21 -2.99
C LEU A 23 10.00 0.40 -1.77
N ILE A 24 10.12 -0.92 -1.89
CA ILE A 24 10.50 -1.78 -0.76
C ILE A 24 11.95 -1.52 -0.34
N GLU A 25 12.87 -1.33 -1.28
CA GLU A 25 14.24 -0.93 -0.95
C GLU A 25 14.30 0.46 -0.30
N LYS A 26 13.49 1.41 -0.77
CA LYS A 26 13.33 2.72 -0.13
C LYS A 26 12.83 2.59 1.31
N LEU A 27 11.77 1.80 1.54
CA LEU A 27 11.23 1.55 2.88
C LEU A 27 12.25 0.87 3.79
N LYS A 28 13.03 -0.09 3.30
CA LYS A 28 14.14 -0.71 4.07
C LYS A 28 15.20 0.32 4.47
N LYS A 29 15.60 1.21 3.55
CA LYS A 29 16.57 2.28 3.85
C LYS A 29 16.02 3.23 4.92
N ILE A 30 14.76 3.66 4.80
CA ILE A 30 14.11 4.52 5.79
C ILE A 30 14.05 3.79 7.14
N ALA A 31 13.56 2.55 7.17
CA ALA A 31 13.40 1.80 8.41
C ALA A 31 14.73 1.51 9.12
N ARG A 32 15.84 1.34 8.39
CA ARG A 32 17.19 1.21 8.97
C ARG A 32 17.66 2.50 9.66
N LYS A 33 17.28 3.66 9.14
CA LYS A 33 17.69 4.96 9.68
C LYS A 33 16.76 5.45 10.79
N ASP A 34 15.45 5.31 10.58
CA ASP A 34 14.38 5.66 11.52
C ASP A 34 13.18 4.71 11.31
N PRO A 35 13.07 3.63 12.11
CA PRO A 35 11.99 2.65 12.00
C PRO A 35 10.59 3.24 12.16
N LYS A 36 10.47 4.32 12.95
CA LYS A 36 9.20 4.95 13.30
C LYS A 36 8.82 6.09 12.36
N ARG A 37 9.69 6.41 11.38
CA ARG A 37 9.40 7.44 10.38
C ARG A 37 8.09 7.15 9.68
N GLY A 38 7.16 8.11 9.76
CA GLY A 38 5.90 8.06 9.04
C GLY A 38 6.12 8.16 7.53
N VAL A 39 5.41 7.32 6.77
CA VAL A 39 5.34 7.31 5.32
C VAL A 39 3.88 7.26 4.87
N ASN A 40 3.58 7.88 3.74
CA ASN A 40 2.26 7.87 3.13
C ASN A 40 2.23 6.82 2.02
N LEU A 41 1.26 5.90 2.08
CA LEU A 41 1.16 4.78 1.15
C LEU A 41 -0.29 4.55 0.74
N ILE A 42 -0.48 4.01 -0.46
CA ILE A 42 -1.75 3.42 -0.90
C ILE A 42 -1.60 1.91 -0.83
N VAL A 43 -2.47 1.26 -0.06
CA VAL A 43 -2.44 -0.19 0.18
C VAL A 43 -3.61 -0.83 -0.55
N HIS A 44 -3.31 -1.70 -1.51
CA HIS A 44 -4.30 -2.47 -2.25
C HIS A 44 -4.60 -3.77 -1.52
N LEU A 45 -5.87 -4.12 -1.49
CA LEU A 45 -6.43 -5.15 -0.62
C LEU A 45 -7.05 -6.27 -1.46
N ALA A 46 -6.85 -7.51 -1.05
CA ALA A 46 -7.52 -8.66 -1.64
C ALA A 46 -9.03 -8.67 -1.33
N LYS A 47 -9.38 -8.12 -0.16
CA LYS A 47 -10.73 -8.06 0.41
C LYS A 47 -11.26 -6.61 0.44
N PRO A 48 -12.58 -6.40 0.60
CA PRO A 48 -13.14 -5.08 0.81
C PRO A 48 -12.54 -4.37 2.03
N PRO A 49 -12.37 -3.03 2.00
CA PRO A 49 -11.81 -2.29 3.13
C PRO A 49 -12.54 -2.55 4.46
N SER A 50 -13.87 -2.67 4.44
CA SER A 50 -14.68 -2.94 5.65
C SER A 50 -14.20 -4.13 6.48
N GLU A 51 -13.57 -5.13 5.87
CA GLU A 51 -13.10 -6.33 6.56
C GLU A 51 -11.70 -6.19 7.17
N VAL A 52 -10.90 -5.20 6.75
CA VAL A 52 -9.48 -5.07 7.10
C VAL A 52 -9.15 -3.78 7.87
N LEU A 53 -10.05 -2.81 7.90
CA LEU A 53 -9.82 -1.53 8.60
C LEU A 53 -9.53 -1.71 10.10
N SER A 54 -10.24 -2.62 10.77
CA SER A 54 -9.99 -2.89 12.19
C SER A 54 -8.60 -3.48 12.42
N LEU A 55 -8.11 -4.32 11.51
CA LEU A 55 -6.75 -4.89 11.58
C LEU A 55 -5.69 -3.81 11.38
N LEU A 56 -5.92 -2.87 10.45
CA LEU A 56 -5.04 -1.73 10.24
C LEU A 56 -5.00 -0.82 11.48
N ALA A 57 -6.15 -0.54 12.10
CA ALA A 57 -6.24 0.29 13.29
C ALA A 57 -5.48 -0.33 14.49
N VAL A 58 -5.61 -1.65 14.71
CA VAL A 58 -4.88 -2.37 15.78
C VAL A 58 -3.36 -2.30 15.59
N ARG A 59 -2.89 -2.20 14.35
CA ARG A 59 -1.46 -2.03 14.01
C ARG A 59 -0.95 -0.60 14.14
N GLY A 60 -1.77 0.32 14.63
CA GLY A 60 -1.42 1.74 14.72
C GLY A 60 -1.31 2.43 13.36
N VAL A 61 -1.97 1.88 12.33
CA VAL A 61 -2.02 2.48 11.00
C VAL A 61 -3.11 3.54 10.97
N LYS A 62 -2.74 4.77 10.59
CA LYS A 62 -3.69 5.86 10.44
C LYS A 62 -4.25 5.87 9.03
N ILE A 63 -5.54 5.59 8.90
CA ILE A 63 -6.24 5.61 7.61
C ILE A 63 -6.53 7.07 7.25
N ARG A 64 -5.96 7.54 6.13
CA ARG A 64 -6.19 8.89 5.59
C ARG A 64 -7.39 8.92 4.64
N HIS A 65 -7.54 7.89 3.81
CA HIS A 65 -8.62 7.82 2.83
C HIS A 65 -9.03 6.37 2.53
N LYS A 66 -10.31 6.16 2.25
CA LYS A 66 -10.86 4.88 1.77
C LYS A 66 -11.33 5.09 0.35
N TYR A 67 -10.73 4.38 -0.60
CA TYR A 67 -11.18 4.47 -1.99
C TYR A 67 -12.46 3.65 -2.15
N CYS A 68 -13.49 4.26 -2.75
CA CYS A 68 -14.79 3.62 -2.95
C CYS A 68 -14.85 2.83 -4.27
N LEU A 69 -14.06 3.22 -5.27
CA LEU A 69 -14.06 2.64 -6.62
C LEU A 69 -13.05 1.50 -6.80
N MET A 70 -12.11 1.35 -5.86
CA MET A 70 -11.07 0.34 -5.88
C MET A 70 -10.84 -0.21 -4.48
N ARG A 71 -10.35 -1.44 -4.40
CA ARG A 71 -10.02 -2.10 -3.12
C ARG A 71 -8.67 -1.58 -2.62
N ALA A 72 -8.66 -0.33 -2.16
CA ALA A 72 -7.47 0.29 -1.61
C ALA A 72 -7.80 1.27 -0.49
N VAL A 73 -6.79 1.55 0.33
CA VAL A 73 -6.83 2.58 1.38
C VAL A 73 -5.54 3.39 1.35
N ALA A 74 -5.64 4.71 1.48
CA ALA A 74 -4.50 5.57 1.72
C ALA A 74 -4.22 5.62 3.23
N VAL A 75 -2.97 5.42 3.62
CA VAL A 75 -2.56 5.31 5.01
C VAL A 75 -1.31 6.13 5.29
N GLU A 76 -1.20 6.58 6.54
CA GLU A 76 0.03 7.03 7.16
C GLU A 76 0.48 5.92 8.13
N ILE A 77 1.70 5.43 7.95
CA ILE A 77 2.22 4.26 8.67
C ILE A 77 3.72 4.40 8.90
N SER A 78 4.27 3.74 9.92
CA SER A 78 5.73 3.69 10.09
C SER A 78 6.38 2.86 8.98
N ALA A 79 7.61 3.23 8.59
CA ALA A 79 8.37 2.48 7.59
C ALA A 79 8.56 0.99 7.98
N GLN A 80 8.75 0.71 9.27
CA GLN A 80 8.84 -0.68 9.75
C GLN A 80 7.53 -1.45 9.61
N GLU A 81 6.39 -0.84 9.95
CA GLU A 81 5.10 -1.52 9.85
C GLU A 81 4.66 -1.65 8.38
N ALA A 82 5.04 -0.71 7.50
CA ALA A 82 4.84 -0.84 6.05
C ALA A 82 5.49 -2.11 5.49
N LEU A 83 6.73 -2.42 5.91
CA LEU A 83 7.44 -3.63 5.50
C LEU A 83 6.81 -4.92 6.05
N ARG A 84 6.13 -4.86 7.20
CA ARG A 84 5.37 -5.99 7.74
C ARG A 84 4.07 -6.17 6.98
N LEU A 85 3.36 -5.06 6.74
CA LEU A 85 2.11 -5.00 6.02
C LEU A 85 2.24 -5.58 4.61
N GLU A 86 3.36 -5.34 3.92
CA GLU A 86 3.60 -5.88 2.57
C GLU A 86 3.62 -7.42 2.51
N LYS A 87 3.96 -8.08 3.62
CA LYS A 87 4.03 -9.55 3.69
C LYS A 87 2.68 -10.20 4.02
N GLU A 88 1.67 -9.40 4.32
CA GLU A 88 0.35 -9.89 4.66
C GLU A 88 -0.38 -10.45 3.44
N ALA A 89 -0.96 -11.64 3.55
CA ALA A 89 -1.62 -12.32 2.43
C ALA A 89 -2.87 -11.58 1.89
N TRP A 90 -3.43 -10.65 2.68
CA TRP A 90 -4.56 -9.82 2.29
C TRP A 90 -4.16 -8.50 1.61
N VAL A 91 -2.85 -8.19 1.55
CA VAL A 91 -2.29 -7.07 0.80
C VAL A 91 -1.85 -7.56 -0.57
N THR A 92 -2.34 -6.93 -1.63
CA THR A 92 -2.03 -7.31 -3.01
C THR A 92 -0.92 -6.45 -3.61
N ARG A 93 -0.87 -5.16 -3.24
CA ARG A 93 0.12 -4.18 -3.69
C ARG A 93 0.24 -3.06 -2.67
N ILE A 94 1.41 -2.44 -2.61
CA ILE A 94 1.62 -1.16 -1.91
C ILE A 94 2.23 -0.19 -2.93
N GLU A 95 1.73 1.05 -2.92
CA GLU A 95 2.19 2.16 -3.75
C GLU A 95 2.54 3.34 -2.85
N GLU A 96 3.46 4.20 -3.32
CA GLU A 96 3.77 5.45 -2.64
C GLU A 96 2.67 6.47 -2.91
N ASP A 97 2.12 7.08 -1.87
CA ASP A 97 1.17 8.19 -2.00
C ASP A 97 1.97 9.48 -2.23
N ARG A 98 2.33 9.72 -3.50
CA ARG A 98 3.14 10.87 -3.90
C ARG A 98 2.26 12.09 -4.13
N GLU A 99 2.75 13.23 -3.64
CA GLU A 99 2.22 14.53 -4.02
C GLU A 99 2.57 14.81 -5.49
N VAL A 100 1.58 15.28 -6.25
CA VAL A 100 1.75 15.67 -7.65
C VAL A 100 1.70 17.19 -7.76
N HIS A 101 2.65 17.76 -8.50
CA HIS A 101 2.73 19.19 -8.75
C HIS A 101 2.23 19.50 -10.16
N ILE A 102 1.32 20.46 -10.27
CA ILE A 102 0.89 20.98 -11.58
C ILE A 102 1.95 21.97 -12.05
N LEU A 103 2.59 21.68 -13.19
CA LEU A 103 3.46 22.63 -13.86
C LEU A 103 2.55 23.69 -14.50
N ARG A 104 2.59 24.93 -14.00
CA ARG A 104 2.02 26.07 -14.73
C ARG A 104 2.99 26.37 -15.87
N GLU A 105 2.55 26.17 -17.10
CA GLU A 105 3.26 26.69 -18.27
C GLU A 105 3.32 28.22 -18.13
N LYS A 106 4.52 28.79 -18.31
CA LYS A 106 4.67 30.23 -18.43
C LYS A 106 4.08 30.60 -19.79
N GLU A 107 2.97 31.31 -19.79
CA GLU A 107 2.56 32.11 -20.94
C GLU A 107 3.60 33.24 -21.09
N GLU A 108 4.46 33.15 -22.11
CA GLU A 108 5.29 34.26 -22.60
C GLU A 108 4.50 35.11 -23.61
#